data_AF-A0A9R0NUJ9-F1
#
_entry.id   AF-A0A9R0NUJ9-F1
#
_cell.length_a   1.000
_cell.length_b   1.000
_cell.length_c   1.000
_cell.angle_alpha   90.00
_cell.angle_beta   90.00
_cell.angle_gamma   90.00
#
_symmetry.space_group_name_H-M   'P 1'
#
loop_
_entity.id
_entity.type
_entity.pdbx_description
1 polymer ?
#
loop_
_entity_poly.entity_id
_entity_poly.type
_entity_poly.pdbx_seq_one_letter_code
_entity_poly.pdbx_strand_id
1 'polypeptide(L)' 'MLSQRLKELELAGVVERVVTVARPVEVRYTLTAIGSRLGPVLDAVKAWSADWAAHQAGKPG' A
#
# COMPACT_ATOMS: atom_id res chain seq x y z
N MET A 1 -7.29 -12.46 3.02
CA MET A 1 -7.32 -11.83 4.37
C MET A 1 -6.22 -10.79 4.48
N LEU A 2 -6.45 -9.69 5.23
CA LEU A 2 -5.47 -8.61 5.44
C LEU A 2 -4.17 -9.09 6.10
N SER A 3 -4.28 -9.97 7.10
CA SER A 3 -3.14 -10.56 7.82
C SER A 3 -2.14 -11.27 6.90
N GLN A 4 -2.63 -12.04 5.93
CA GLN A 4 -1.79 -12.71 4.95
C GLN A 4 -1.03 -11.71 4.07
N ARG A 5 -1.71 -10.65 3.59
CA ARG A 5 -1.06 -9.62 2.77
C ARG A 5 -0.01 -8.83 3.53
N LEU A 6 -0.27 -8.51 4.79
CA LEU A 6 0.73 -7.88 5.66
C LEU A 6 1.94 -8.79 5.89
N LYS A 7 1.73 -10.11 6.03
CA LYS A 7 2.83 -11.08 6.14
C LYS A 7 3.68 -11.14 4.88
N GLU A 8 3.06 -11.14 3.71
CA GLU A 8 3.76 -11.11 2.42
C GLU A 8 4.58 -9.82 2.25
N LEU A 9 4.01 -8.67 2.61
CA LEU A 9 4.70 -7.37 2.55
C LEU A 9 5.84 -7.27 3.60
N GLU A 10 5.67 -7.89 4.77
CA GLU A 10 6.72 -8.02 5.78
C GLU A 10 7.88 -8.86 5.24
N LEU A 11 7.60 -10.01 4.64
CA LEU A 11 8.60 -10.88 4.00
C LEU A 11 9.32 -10.19 2.84
N ALA A 12 8.61 -9.35 2.08
CA ALA A 12 9.18 -8.55 1.00
C ALA A 12 9.97 -7.31 1.49
N GLY A 13 10.02 -7.04 2.80
CA GLY A 13 10.72 -5.89 3.39
C GLY A 13 10.05 -4.54 3.13
N VAL A 14 8.79 -4.53 2.70
CA VAL A 14 8.02 -3.31 2.40
C VAL A 14 7.42 -2.73 3.67
N VAL A 15 6.95 -3.59 4.57
CA VAL A 15 6.45 -3.18 5.89
C VAL A 15 7.24 -3.87 6.99
N GLU A 16 7.28 -3.27 8.16
CA GLU A 16 7.78 -3.89 9.39
C GLU A 16 6.65 -4.05 10.40
N ARG A 17 6.73 -5.11 11.21
CA ARG A 17 5.76 -5.38 12.27
C ARG A 17 6.33 -4.95 13.61
N VAL A 18 5.67 -4.01 14.27
CA VAL A 18 6.03 -3.51 15.60
C VAL A 18 5.02 -4.02 16.62
N VAL A 19 5.51 -4.69 17.66
CA VAL A 19 4.67 -5.20 18.76
C VAL A 19 5.01 -4.45 20.03
N THR A 20 4.04 -3.70 20.55
CA THR A 20 4.17 -3.00 21.83
C THR A 20 3.58 -3.88 22.91
N VAL A 21 4.44 -4.42 23.78
CA VAL A 21 4.04 -5.26 24.91
C VAL A 21 3.59 -4.37 26.08
N ALA A 22 2.41 -3.77 25.93
CA ALA A 22 1.72 -2.97 26.94
C ALA A 22 0.36 -3.62 27.31
N ARG A 23 -0.42 -2.95 28.16
CA ARG A 23 -1.82 -3.31 28.42
C ARG A 23 -2.71 -2.19 27.90
N PRO A 24 -3.42 -2.36 26.77
CA PRO A 24 -3.50 -3.56 25.92
C PRO A 24 -2.25 -3.79 25.04
N VAL A 25 -2.07 -5.03 24.55
CA VAL A 25 -1.04 -5.34 23.55
C VAL A 25 -1.43 -4.70 22.23
N GLU A 26 -0.50 -3.97 21.62
CA GLU A 26 -0.71 -3.32 20.34
C GLU A 26 0.20 -3.93 19.27
N VAL A 27 -0.36 -4.19 18.08
CA VAL A 27 0.39 -4.60 16.89
C VAL A 27 0.19 -3.54 15.82
N ARG A 28 1.31 -2.98 15.35
CA ARG A 28 1.34 -1.97 14.30
C ARG A 28 2.17 -2.45 13.13
N TYR A 29 1.78 -2.04 11.92
CA TYR A 29 2.59 -2.21 10.73
C TYR A 29 2.94 -0.83 10.19
N THR A 30 4.22 -0.61 9.88
CA THR A 30 4.74 0.64 9.32
C THR A 30 5.47 0.35 8.01
N LEU A 31 5.45 1.30 7.07
CA LEU A 31 6.29 1.18 5.88
C LEU A 31 7.76 1.29 6.29
N THR A 32 8.59 0.44 5.71
CA THR A 32 10.04 0.62 5.82
C THR A 32 10.50 1.81 4.99
N ALA A 33 11.78 2.19 5.12
CA ALA A 33 12.38 3.20 4.26
C ALA A 33 12.29 2.81 2.76
N ILE A 34 12.43 1.52 2.44
CA ILE A 34 12.26 1.03 1.06
C ILE A 34 10.78 0.99 0.67
N GLY A 35 9.89 0.51 1.54
CA GLY A 35 8.46 0.47 1.26
C GLY A 35 7.86 1.85 0.98
N SER A 36 8.33 2.87 1.69
CA SER A 36 7.93 4.27 1.46
C SER A 36 8.30 4.77 0.05
N ARG A 37 9.35 4.23 -0.56
CA ARG A 37 9.76 4.60 -1.93
C ARG A 37 8.81 4.07 -3.01
N LEU A 38 7.88 3.18 -2.68
CA LEU A 38 6.83 2.74 -3.60
C LEU A 38 5.72 3.79 -3.78
N GLY A 39 5.61 4.78 -2.88
CA GLY A 39 4.59 5.83 -2.93
C GLY A 39 4.47 6.49 -4.32
N PRO A 40 5.56 7.06 -4.87
CA PRO A 40 5.54 7.69 -6.19
C PRO A 40 5.11 6.76 -7.33
N VAL A 41 5.45 5.47 -7.26
CA VAL A 41 5.03 4.48 -8.27
C VAL A 41 3.53 4.26 -8.21
N LEU A 42 2.98 4.10 -7.00
CA LEU A 42 1.54 3.96 -6.80
C LEU A 42 0.80 5.22 -7.23
N ASP A 43 1.36 6.40 -6.99
CA ASP A 43 0.75 7.66 -7.42
C ASP A 43 0.76 7.82 -8.95
N ALA A 44 1.81 7.38 -9.63
CA ALA A 44 1.85 7.32 -11.09
C ALA A 44 0.78 6.37 -11.65
N VAL A 45 0.60 5.18 -11.04
CA VAL A 45 -0.47 4.25 -11.43
C VAL A 45 -1.86 4.87 -11.21
N LYS A 46 -2.07 5.57 -10.08
CA LYS A 46 -3.32 6.29 -9.83
C LYS A 46 -3.58 7.35 -10.89
N ALA A 47 -2.59 8.19 -11.20
CA ALA A 47 -2.72 9.24 -12.21
C ALA A 47 -3.09 8.66 -13.58
N TRP A 48 -2.36 7.65 -14.04
CA TRP A 48 -2.67 6.93 -15.27
C TRP A 48 -4.10 6.36 -15.27
N SER A 49 -4.54 5.76 -14.15
CA SER A 49 -5.87 5.18 -14.06
C SER A 49 -6.97 6.24 -14.15
N ALA A 50 -6.74 7.43 -13.59
CA ALA A 50 -7.67 8.56 -13.66
C ALA A 50 -7.77 9.10 -15.11
N ASP A 51 -6.63 9.26 -15.78
CA ASP A 51 -6.58 9.70 -17.18
C ASP A 51 -7.29 8.71 -18.10
N TRP A 52 -7.07 7.41 -17.88
CA TRP A 52 -7.74 6.36 -18.63
C TRP A 52 -9.26 6.34 -18.40
N ALA A 53 -9.69 6.47 -17.14
CA ALA A 53 -11.12 6.53 -16.81
C ALA A 53 -11.79 7.75 -17.46
N ALA A 54 -11.14 8.92 -17.43
CA ALA A 54 -11.63 10.13 -18.10
C ALA A 54 -11.71 9.94 -19.62
N HIS A 55 -10.71 9.31 -20.24
CA HIS A 55 -10.73 8.99 -21.66
C HIS A 55 -11.91 8.07 -22.05
N GLN A 56 -12.24 7.09 -21.21
CA GLN A 56 -13.38 6.21 -21.47
C GLN A 56 -14.73 6.92 -21.33
N ALA A 57 -14.87 7.86 -20.40
CA ALA A 57 -16.10 8.62 -20.21
C ALA A 57 -16.44 9.55 -21.39
N GLY A 58 -15.44 9.90 -22.22
CA GLY A 58 -15.59 10.76 -23.39
C GLY A 58 -15.83 10.03 -24.72
N LYS A 59 -15.85 8.70 -24.75
CA LYS A 59 -16.17 7.95 -25.98
C LYS A 59 -17.68 7.92 -26.19
N PRO A 60 -18.22 8.45 -27.31
CA PRO A 60 -19.59 8.15 -27.69
C PRO A 60 -19.68 6.66 -28.00
N GLY A 61 -20.71 6.01 -27.44
CA GLY A 61 -21.01 4.59 -27.67
C GLY A 61 -21.40 4.27 -29.10
#